data_AF-A0A3L7X0V1-F1
#
_entry.id   AF-A0A3L7X0V1-F1
#
_cell.length_a   1.000
_cell.length_b   1.000
_cell.length_c   1.000
_cell.angle_alpha   90.00
_cell.angle_beta   90.00
_cell.angle_gamma   90.00
#
_symmetry.space_group_name_H-M   'P 1'
#
loop_
_entity.id
_entity.type
_entity.pdbx_description
1 polymer ?
#
loop_
_entity_poly.entity_id
_entity_poly.type
_entity_poly.pdbx_seq_one_letter_code
_entity_poly.pdbx_strand_id
1 'polypeptide(L)'
;MDLGTSDQEQAWVELREMVGRILERLLETENERLICFLRFECNIPPREIVDAYPDRFSLTEVNNTVQRLTRRMRTDPEMQRVAETLRQNSIHFASLNAAERFDLKRESSMAEPCPLQEVDLLDYVTGVAMLEIQRSIEASPVCQQAAEALTDSVGPLLALLYRRTCPPTEMLVDYQEHLLRGGPELIVHRHVERCPLCRQELSVMQQMDSLPDADRGSFFRRLVEAILYIPGPLAQPVRGDTYRYQAPHVHLHISLHHHADMPRRWTVRGQVRSPQGLLIGDEVEGILLIPLSEGDEAEKQVEWSENRRTFAFTQVPAGLYQLRLLMTEEEIVIRKIMIGDTE
;
A
#
# COMPACT_ATOMS: atom_id res chain seq x y z
N MET A 1 -17.51 9.63 18.43
CA MET A 1 -16.62 9.41 19.58
C MET A 1 -15.67 8.30 19.18
N ASP A 2 -14.50 8.68 18.67
CA ASP A 2 -13.44 7.76 18.23
C ASP A 2 -12.64 7.25 19.43
N LEU A 3 -13.22 6.30 20.16
CA LEU A 3 -12.51 5.56 21.21
C LEU A 3 -11.67 4.39 20.65
N GLY A 4 -11.54 4.29 19.31
CA GLY A 4 -10.92 3.13 18.66
C GLY A 4 -9.39 3.17 18.54
N THR A 5 -8.76 4.36 18.56
CA THR A 5 -7.32 4.48 18.26
C THR A 5 -6.43 4.25 19.47
N SER A 6 -6.82 4.76 20.65
CA SER A 6 -6.00 4.67 21.87
C SER A 6 -5.85 3.23 22.38
N ASP A 7 -6.91 2.43 22.36
CA ASP A 7 -6.86 1.04 22.83
C ASP A 7 -6.04 0.15 21.87
N GLN A 8 -6.08 0.45 20.57
CA GLN A 8 -5.26 -0.25 19.57
C GLN A 8 -3.78 0.06 19.74
N GLU A 9 -3.43 1.34 19.95
CA GLU A 9 -2.05 1.76 20.16
C GLU A 9 -1.45 1.10 21.40
N GLN A 10 -2.19 1.06 22.51
CA GLN A 10 -1.77 0.39 23.73
C GLN A 10 -1.54 -1.12 23.51
N ALA A 11 -2.44 -1.79 22.79
CA ALA A 11 -2.27 -3.21 22.47
C ALA A 11 -1.02 -3.47 21.60
N TRP A 12 -0.69 -2.57 20.68
CA TRP A 12 0.55 -2.67 19.88
C TRP A 12 1.81 -2.49 20.73
N VAL A 13 1.80 -1.56 21.68
CA VAL A 13 2.92 -1.38 22.63
C VAL A 13 3.14 -2.65 23.44
N GLU A 14 2.08 -3.23 24.01
CA GLU A 14 2.16 -4.47 24.80
C GLU A 14 2.68 -5.65 23.98
N LEU A 15 2.24 -5.78 22.72
CA LEU A 15 2.74 -6.81 21.80
C LEU A 15 4.23 -6.61 21.50
N ARG A 16 4.68 -5.37 21.24
CA ARG A 16 6.10 -5.08 21.00
C ARG A 16 6.98 -5.38 22.19
N GLU A 17 6.54 -5.03 23.40
CA GLU A 17 7.24 -5.38 24.64
C GLU A 17 7.31 -6.89 24.86
N MET A 18 6.22 -7.60 24.58
CA MET A 18 6.18 -9.06 24.65
C MET A 18 7.18 -9.69 23.68
N VAL A 19 7.20 -9.27 22.41
CA VAL A 19 8.18 -9.74 21.43
C VAL A 19 9.61 -9.40 21.87
N GLY A 20 9.83 -8.23 22.46
CA GLY A 20 11.10 -7.82 23.06
C GLY A 20 11.64 -8.84 24.04
N ARG A 21 10.86 -9.17 25.07
CA ARG A 21 11.23 -10.15 26.10
C ARG A 21 11.49 -11.54 25.53
N ILE A 22 10.71 -11.95 24.54
CA ILE A 22 10.87 -13.27 23.90
C ILE A 22 12.16 -13.31 23.09
N LEU A 23 12.49 -12.25 22.34
CA LEU A 23 13.76 -12.16 21.63
C LEU A 23 14.96 -12.16 22.58
N GLU A 24 14.90 -11.42 23.68
CA GLU A 24 15.96 -11.44 24.70
C GLU A 24 16.23 -12.85 25.24
N ARG A 25 15.17 -13.66 25.40
CA ARG A 25 15.27 -15.06 25.80
C ARG A 25 15.79 -15.98 24.68
N LEU A 26 15.42 -15.74 23.42
CA LEU A 26 15.79 -16.57 22.26
C LEU A 26 17.22 -16.34 21.76
N LEU A 27 17.79 -15.16 22.02
CA LEU A 27 19.09 -14.73 21.52
C LEU A 27 20.18 -15.03 22.55
N GLU A 28 21.01 -16.04 22.26
CA GLU A 28 21.97 -16.59 23.23
C GLU A 28 23.25 -15.76 23.30
N THR A 29 23.73 -15.28 22.15
CA THR A 29 25.03 -14.58 22.04
C THR A 29 24.88 -13.13 21.59
N GLU A 30 25.89 -12.31 21.85
CA GLU A 30 25.93 -10.92 21.35
C GLU A 30 25.90 -10.86 19.82
N ASN A 31 26.57 -11.80 19.16
CA ASN A 31 26.56 -11.92 17.69
C ASN A 31 25.16 -12.24 17.16
N GLU A 32 24.43 -13.15 17.82
CA GLU A 32 23.03 -13.42 17.46
C GLU A 32 22.15 -12.19 17.64
N ARG A 33 22.34 -11.42 18.72
CA ARG A 33 21.60 -10.16 18.94
C ARG A 33 21.86 -9.14 17.84
N LEU A 34 23.12 -8.95 17.47
CA LEU A 34 23.48 -8.01 16.39
C LEU A 34 22.92 -8.48 15.04
N ILE A 35 23.07 -9.76 14.68
CA ILE A 35 22.51 -10.30 13.44
C ILE A 35 20.98 -10.22 13.45
N CYS A 36 20.34 -10.49 14.59
CA CYS A 36 18.89 -10.40 14.71
C CYS A 36 18.39 -8.97 14.46
N PHE A 37 19.04 -7.99 15.10
CA PHE A 37 18.75 -6.57 14.90
C PHE A 37 18.93 -6.17 13.43
N LEU A 38 20.10 -6.44 12.84
CA LEU A 38 20.41 -6.04 11.46
C LEU A 38 19.47 -6.73 10.45
N ARG A 39 19.22 -8.04 10.60
CA ARG A 39 18.42 -8.80 9.63
C ARG A 39 16.92 -8.56 9.79
N PHE A 40 16.38 -8.64 11.00
CA PHE A 40 14.92 -8.66 11.21
C PHE A 40 14.34 -7.29 11.58
N GLU A 41 15.09 -6.44 12.28
CA GLU A 41 14.60 -5.08 12.63
C GLU A 41 14.96 -4.06 11.55
N CYS A 42 16.15 -4.17 10.96
CA CYS A 42 16.62 -3.26 9.91
C CYS A 42 16.46 -3.79 8.47
N ASN A 43 16.04 -5.04 8.28
CA ASN A 43 15.90 -5.69 6.96
C ASN A 43 17.17 -5.63 6.07
N ILE A 44 18.37 -5.72 6.67
CA ILE A 44 19.63 -5.70 5.92
C ILE A 44 19.94 -7.11 5.41
N PRO A 45 20.26 -7.31 4.11
CA PRO A 45 20.57 -8.64 3.58
C PRO A 45 21.90 -9.18 4.15
N PRO A 46 22.08 -10.50 4.27
CA PRO A 46 23.27 -11.10 4.89
C PRO A 46 24.62 -10.62 4.32
N ARG A 47 24.67 -10.37 3.00
CA ARG A 47 25.88 -9.89 2.33
C ARG A 47 26.29 -8.50 2.82
N GLU A 48 25.34 -7.58 2.93
CA GLU A 48 25.60 -6.23 3.44
C GLU A 48 25.98 -6.24 4.92
N ILE A 49 25.47 -7.19 5.72
CA ILE A 49 25.92 -7.39 7.11
C ILE A 49 27.41 -7.74 7.15
N VAL A 50 27.87 -8.62 6.26
CA VAL A 50 29.29 -9.00 6.17
C VAL A 50 30.12 -7.81 5.69
N ASP A 51 29.66 -7.09 4.67
CA ASP A 51 30.37 -5.93 4.13
C ASP A 51 30.53 -4.81 5.17
N ALA A 52 29.53 -4.63 6.04
CA ALA A 52 29.58 -3.66 7.14
C ALA A 52 30.44 -4.12 8.33
N TYR A 53 30.64 -5.43 8.51
CA TYR A 53 31.36 -6.01 9.65
C TYR A 53 32.31 -7.16 9.22
N PRO A 54 33.26 -6.90 8.31
CA PRO A 54 34.04 -7.96 7.67
C PRO A 54 34.97 -8.70 8.64
N ASP A 55 35.43 -8.03 9.69
CA ASP A 55 36.30 -8.62 10.72
C ASP A 55 35.53 -9.45 11.76
N ARG A 56 34.19 -9.36 11.78
CA ARG A 56 33.35 -10.00 12.80
C ARG A 56 32.57 -11.20 12.27
N PHE A 57 32.18 -11.17 10.99
CA PHE A 57 31.26 -12.16 10.42
C PHE A 57 31.72 -12.66 9.06
N SER A 58 31.54 -13.96 8.82
CA SER A 58 31.52 -14.53 7.47
C SER A 58 30.08 -14.70 6.97
N LEU A 59 29.90 -14.73 5.64
CA LEU A 59 28.58 -14.92 5.03
C LEU A 59 27.90 -16.22 5.48
N THR A 60 28.67 -17.30 5.58
CA THR A 60 28.16 -18.59 6.05
C THR A 60 27.68 -18.52 7.50
N GLU A 61 28.39 -17.83 8.39
CA GLU A 61 27.97 -17.66 9.78
C GLU A 61 26.70 -16.82 9.92
N VAL A 62 26.59 -15.73 9.13
CA VAL A 62 25.39 -14.90 9.11
C VAL A 62 24.19 -15.73 8.62
N ASN A 63 24.31 -16.41 7.49
CA ASN A 63 23.22 -17.24 6.94
C ASN A 63 22.78 -18.34 7.91
N ASN A 64 23.73 -19.07 8.50
CA ASN A 64 23.42 -20.12 9.48
C ASN A 64 22.73 -19.55 10.71
N THR A 65 23.15 -18.36 11.16
CA THR A 65 22.54 -17.69 12.30
C THR A 65 21.12 -17.22 11.97
N VAL A 66 20.91 -16.58 10.82
CA VAL A 66 19.57 -16.18 10.36
C VAL A 66 18.64 -17.38 10.28
N GLN A 67 19.07 -18.49 9.65
CA GLN A 67 18.27 -19.70 9.56
C GLN A 67 17.92 -20.28 10.95
N ARG A 68 18.90 -20.34 11.86
CA ARG A 68 18.68 -20.81 13.24
C ARG A 68 17.69 -19.92 13.99
N LEU A 69 17.81 -18.61 13.87
CA LEU A 69 16.91 -17.64 14.51
C LEU A 69 15.49 -17.73 13.94
N THR A 70 15.34 -17.78 12.61
CA THR A 70 14.04 -17.98 11.93
C THR A 70 13.36 -19.25 12.43
N ARG A 71 14.10 -20.36 12.50
CA ARG A 71 13.58 -21.63 13.02
C ARG A 71 13.16 -21.51 14.49
N ARG A 72 14.01 -20.92 15.35
CA ARG A 72 13.70 -20.72 16.77
C ARG A 72 12.42 -19.91 16.96
N MET A 73 12.30 -18.75 16.28
CA MET A 73 11.11 -17.90 16.33
C MET A 73 9.86 -18.65 15.85
N ARG A 74 9.96 -19.42 14.76
CA ARG A 74 8.83 -20.20 14.25
C ARG A 74 8.38 -21.31 15.21
N THR A 75 9.31 -21.92 15.94
CA THR A 75 9.01 -23.03 16.86
C THR A 75 8.68 -22.60 18.28
N ASP A 76 8.97 -21.35 18.67
CA ASP A 76 8.73 -20.87 20.03
C ASP A 76 7.22 -20.69 20.30
N PRO A 77 6.64 -21.33 21.34
CA PRO A 77 5.20 -21.28 21.59
C PRO A 77 4.65 -19.89 21.93
N GLU A 78 5.47 -18.99 22.47
CA GLU A 78 5.05 -17.61 22.74
C GLU A 78 5.04 -16.78 21.46
N MET A 79 6.06 -16.92 20.61
CA MET A 79 6.04 -16.32 19.27
C MET A 79 4.86 -16.81 18.44
N GLN A 80 4.54 -18.11 18.46
CA GLN A 80 3.38 -18.64 17.74
C GLN A 80 2.06 -18.02 18.23
N ARG A 81 1.91 -17.82 19.54
CA ARG A 81 0.73 -17.15 20.11
C ARG A 81 0.65 -15.69 19.65
N VAL A 82 1.76 -14.96 19.69
CA VAL A 82 1.82 -13.57 19.19
C VAL A 82 1.45 -13.51 17.70
N ALA A 83 2.05 -14.38 16.88
CA ALA A 83 1.75 -14.46 15.45
C ALA A 83 0.26 -14.76 15.19
N GLU A 84 -0.35 -15.65 15.97
CA GLU A 84 -1.77 -15.97 15.84
C GLU A 84 -2.67 -14.80 16.23
N THR A 85 -2.35 -14.09 17.33
CA THR A 85 -3.05 -12.86 17.72
C THR A 85 -2.97 -11.81 16.61
N LEU A 86 -1.81 -11.64 15.98
CA LEU A 86 -1.65 -10.74 14.84
C LEU A 86 -2.48 -11.17 13.63
N ARG A 87 -2.52 -12.46 13.30
CA ARG A 87 -3.34 -12.94 12.18
C ARG A 87 -4.81 -12.60 12.41
N GLN A 88 -5.33 -12.88 13.62
CA GLN A 88 -6.71 -12.58 14.01
C GLN A 88 -7.02 -11.08 13.92
N ASN A 89 -6.08 -10.23 14.34
CA ASN A 89 -6.24 -8.78 14.24
C ASN A 89 -6.04 -8.26 12.81
N SER A 90 -5.17 -8.88 12.01
CA SER A 90 -4.89 -8.46 10.62
C SER A 90 -6.04 -8.78 9.67
N ILE A 91 -6.88 -9.77 9.97
CA ILE A 91 -8.10 -10.06 9.19
C ILE A 91 -9.03 -8.84 9.19
N HIS A 92 -8.96 -7.96 10.20
CA HIS A 92 -9.66 -6.69 10.19
C HIS A 92 -9.05 -5.63 9.25
N PHE A 93 -7.76 -5.70 8.93
CA PHE A 93 -7.07 -4.75 8.04
C PHE A 93 -6.87 -5.26 6.60
N ALA A 94 -6.67 -6.57 6.42
CA ALA A 94 -6.33 -7.20 5.14
C ALA A 94 -7.54 -7.66 4.32
N SER A 95 -8.78 -7.39 4.78
CA SER A 95 -10.01 -7.70 4.03
C SER A 95 -10.14 -6.97 2.68
N LEU A 96 -9.14 -6.16 2.30
CA LEU A 96 -9.03 -5.51 0.98
C LEU A 96 -8.03 -6.16 0.01
N ASN A 97 -7.14 -7.07 0.45
CA ASN A 97 -6.11 -7.68 -0.42
C ASN A 97 -6.21 -9.23 -0.54
N ALA A 98 -7.08 -9.88 0.22
CA ALA A 98 -7.11 -11.34 0.34
C ALA A 98 -8.08 -12.06 -0.63
N ALA A 99 -8.97 -11.34 -1.33
CA ALA A 99 -10.04 -11.99 -2.11
C ALA A 99 -9.63 -12.55 -3.48
N GLU A 100 -8.41 -12.30 -3.97
CA GLU A 100 -7.94 -12.81 -5.28
C GLU A 100 -6.81 -13.86 -5.19
N ARG A 101 -6.43 -14.29 -3.98
CA ARG A 101 -5.42 -15.35 -3.83
C ARG A 101 -6.09 -16.71 -3.95
N PHE A 102 -6.06 -17.20 -5.19
CA PHE A 102 -6.57 -18.46 -5.69
C PHE A 102 -6.57 -19.60 -4.67
N ASP A 103 -7.73 -20.22 -4.53
CA ASP A 103 -8.01 -21.49 -3.88
C ASP A 103 -7.40 -22.65 -4.72
N LEU A 104 -6.08 -22.59 -4.96
CA LEU A 104 -5.32 -23.67 -5.58
C LEU A 104 -5.21 -24.79 -4.55
N LYS A 105 -6.23 -25.64 -4.60
CA LYS A 105 -6.33 -26.97 -3.98
C LYS A 105 -4.93 -27.57 -3.81
N ARG A 106 -4.44 -27.61 -2.56
CA ARG A 106 -3.18 -28.27 -2.15
C ARG A 106 -3.26 -29.76 -2.43
N GLU A 107 -3.10 -30.17 -3.69
CA GLU A 107 -2.85 -31.56 -4.03
C GLU A 107 -1.41 -31.87 -3.64
N SER A 108 -1.29 -32.51 -2.47
CA SER A 108 -0.06 -33.00 -1.86
C SER A 108 0.58 -34.11 -2.72
N SER A 109 0.99 -33.79 -3.93
CA SER A 109 1.95 -34.59 -4.69
C SER A 109 3.33 -34.42 -4.03
N MET A 110 4.15 -35.46 -4.05
CA MET A 110 5.50 -35.47 -3.48
C MET A 110 6.43 -34.56 -4.28
N ALA A 111 6.20 -33.24 -4.20
CA ALA A 111 6.99 -32.24 -4.86
C ALA A 111 8.41 -32.27 -4.30
N GLU A 112 9.38 -32.24 -5.20
CA GLU A 112 10.78 -32.05 -4.85
C GLU A 112 10.91 -30.79 -3.98
N PRO A 113 11.74 -30.79 -2.91
CA PRO A 113 11.91 -29.61 -2.09
C PRO A 113 12.50 -28.47 -2.91
N CYS A 114 12.12 -27.22 -2.60
CA CYS A 114 12.73 -26.05 -3.24
C CYS A 114 14.27 -26.09 -3.06
N PRO A 115 15.06 -25.93 -4.13
CA PRO A 115 16.52 -26.01 -4.07
C PRO A 115 17.18 -24.81 -3.36
N LEU A 116 16.45 -23.72 -3.16
CA LEU A 116 16.95 -22.50 -2.52
C LEU A 116 16.98 -22.64 -0.99
N GLN A 117 17.88 -21.92 -0.34
CA GLN A 117 17.98 -21.94 1.11
C GLN A 117 16.87 -21.07 1.72
N GLU A 118 16.52 -21.34 2.98
CA GLU A 118 15.49 -20.57 3.71
C GLU A 118 15.87 -19.08 3.82
N VAL A 119 17.16 -18.75 3.80
CA VAL A 119 17.65 -17.36 3.79
C VAL A 119 17.31 -16.67 2.46
N ASP A 120 17.49 -17.34 1.32
CA ASP A 120 17.13 -16.80 0.00
C ASP A 120 15.61 -16.56 -0.10
N LEU A 121 14.82 -17.51 0.42
CA LEU A 121 13.36 -17.37 0.51
C LEU A 121 12.97 -16.21 1.43
N LEU A 122 13.65 -16.03 2.55
CA LEU A 122 13.41 -14.90 3.46
C LEU A 122 13.75 -13.57 2.80
N ASP A 123 14.88 -13.49 2.08
CA ASP A 123 15.29 -12.31 1.32
C ASP A 123 14.24 -11.96 0.26
N TYR A 124 13.63 -12.97 -0.39
CA TYR A 124 12.53 -12.76 -1.33
C TYR A 124 11.27 -12.22 -0.65
N VAL A 125 10.85 -12.84 0.46
CA VAL A 125 9.66 -12.42 1.23
C VAL A 125 9.81 -10.99 1.78
N THR A 126 11.04 -10.61 2.13
CA THR A 126 11.36 -9.28 2.66
C THR A 126 11.70 -8.25 1.59
N GLY A 127 11.66 -8.63 0.30
CA GLY A 127 11.88 -7.74 -0.84
C GLY A 127 13.34 -7.32 -1.06
N VAL A 128 14.31 -7.99 -0.43
CA VAL A 128 15.76 -7.70 -0.55
C VAL A 128 16.54 -8.74 -1.35
N ALA A 129 15.87 -9.76 -1.88
CA ALA A 129 16.50 -10.76 -2.74
C ALA A 129 17.11 -10.14 -4.00
N MET A 130 18.28 -10.65 -4.39
CA MET A 130 18.89 -10.34 -5.68
C MET A 130 17.99 -10.79 -6.84
N LEU A 131 18.08 -10.11 -7.99
CA LEU A 131 17.27 -10.39 -9.17
C LEU A 131 17.38 -11.84 -9.66
N GLU A 132 18.54 -12.47 -9.50
CA GLU A 132 18.75 -13.88 -9.85
C GLU A 132 17.89 -14.81 -8.98
N ILE A 133 17.86 -14.58 -7.67
CA ILE A 133 17.05 -15.34 -6.71
C ILE A 133 15.56 -15.13 -6.97
N GLN A 134 15.14 -13.87 -7.20
CA GLN A 134 13.76 -13.54 -7.55
C GLN A 134 13.30 -14.33 -8.77
N ARG A 135 14.09 -14.30 -9.87
CA ARG A 135 13.79 -15.06 -11.09
C ARG A 135 13.74 -16.57 -10.84
N SER A 136 14.65 -17.12 -10.03
CA SER A 136 14.64 -18.54 -9.69
C SER A 136 13.40 -18.96 -8.91
N ILE A 137 12.91 -18.11 -7.99
CA ILE A 137 11.68 -18.36 -7.24
C ILE A 137 10.46 -18.24 -8.17
N GLU A 138 10.37 -17.16 -8.95
CA GLU A 138 9.27 -16.93 -9.89
C GLU A 138 9.19 -18.01 -10.99
N ALA A 139 10.31 -18.60 -11.39
CA ALA A 139 10.32 -19.70 -12.36
C ALA A 139 9.88 -21.06 -11.78
N SER A 140 9.87 -21.24 -10.45
CA SER A 140 9.62 -22.53 -9.79
C SER A 140 8.40 -22.47 -8.87
N PRO A 141 7.27 -23.12 -9.22
CA PRO A 141 6.06 -23.09 -8.40
C PRO A 141 6.27 -23.69 -7.00
N VAL A 142 7.20 -24.64 -6.86
CA VAL A 142 7.58 -25.20 -5.55
C VAL A 142 8.22 -24.14 -4.66
N CYS A 143 9.12 -23.31 -5.22
CA CYS A 143 9.77 -22.25 -4.46
C CYS A 143 8.81 -21.10 -4.15
N GLN A 144 7.87 -20.79 -5.03
CA GLN A 144 6.78 -19.86 -4.72
C GLN A 144 5.95 -20.35 -3.54
N GLN A 145 5.51 -21.62 -3.55
CA GLN A 145 4.77 -22.20 -2.43
C GLN A 145 5.60 -22.23 -1.13
N ALA A 146 6.91 -22.49 -1.21
CA ALA A 146 7.80 -22.44 -0.06
C ALA A 146 7.95 -21.00 0.49
N ALA A 147 8.06 -20.00 -0.38
CA ALA A 147 8.10 -18.58 -0.01
C ALA A 147 6.76 -18.11 0.59
N GLU A 148 5.63 -18.55 0.06
CA GLU A 148 4.30 -18.29 0.61
C GLU A 148 4.15 -18.93 2.00
N ALA A 149 4.49 -20.21 2.15
CA ALA A 149 4.46 -20.87 3.45
C ALA A 149 5.39 -20.20 4.47
N LEU A 150 6.56 -19.72 4.02
CA LEU A 150 7.45 -18.92 4.85
C LEU A 150 6.76 -17.61 5.24
N THR A 151 6.19 -16.86 4.30
CA THR A 151 5.43 -15.62 4.52
C THR A 151 4.31 -15.81 5.53
N ASP A 152 3.51 -16.87 5.43
CA ASP A 152 2.42 -17.16 6.37
C ASP A 152 2.95 -17.43 7.78
N SER A 153 4.10 -18.11 7.87
CA SER A 153 4.70 -18.52 9.14
C SER A 153 5.44 -17.39 9.86
N VAL A 154 6.21 -16.57 9.14
CA VAL A 154 7.07 -15.53 9.72
C VAL A 154 6.60 -14.11 9.43
N GLY A 155 5.76 -13.89 8.41
CA GLY A 155 5.29 -12.57 8.00
C GLY A 155 4.68 -11.74 9.13
N PRO A 156 3.75 -12.28 9.95
CA PRO A 156 3.22 -11.55 11.10
C PRO A 156 4.31 -11.13 12.09
N LEU A 157 5.30 -11.99 12.33
CA LEU A 157 6.43 -11.68 13.22
C LEU A 157 7.35 -10.62 12.60
N LEU A 158 7.68 -10.74 11.31
CA LEU A 158 8.48 -9.76 10.58
C LEU A 158 7.81 -8.38 10.62
N ALA A 159 6.49 -8.30 10.50
CA ALA A 159 5.76 -7.04 10.62
C ALA A 159 5.88 -6.40 12.01
N LEU A 160 5.98 -7.19 13.08
CA LEU A 160 6.21 -6.69 14.44
C LEU A 160 7.66 -6.28 14.70
N LEU A 161 8.61 -7.02 14.12
CA LEU A 161 10.04 -6.77 14.27
C LEU A 161 10.51 -5.58 13.43
N TYR A 162 9.93 -5.44 12.24
CA TYR A 162 10.20 -4.32 11.34
C TYR A 162 9.87 -3.01 12.06
N ARG A 163 10.87 -2.13 12.14
CA ARG A 163 10.75 -0.81 12.81
C ARG A 163 10.38 -0.88 14.30
N ARG A 164 10.57 -2.01 14.99
CA ARG A 164 10.29 -2.11 16.44
C ARG A 164 11.04 -1.06 17.26
N THR A 165 12.31 -0.83 16.90
CA THR A 165 13.19 0.14 17.55
C THR A 165 13.21 1.50 16.86
N CYS A 166 12.51 1.64 15.72
CA CYS A 166 12.44 2.90 14.98
C CYS A 166 11.44 3.86 15.62
N PRO A 167 11.73 5.18 15.60
CA PRO A 167 10.74 6.20 15.92
C PRO A 167 9.50 6.06 15.03
N PRO A 168 8.31 6.42 15.52
CA PRO A 168 7.12 6.51 14.68
C PRO A 168 7.33 7.57 13.59
N THR A 169 6.63 7.43 12.46
CA THR A 169 6.81 8.29 11.29
C THR A 169 6.52 9.75 11.60
N GLU A 170 5.56 10.04 12.47
CA GLU A 170 5.24 11.40 12.92
C GLU A 170 6.43 12.05 13.62
N MET A 171 7.19 11.31 14.44
CA MET A 171 8.41 11.83 15.06
C MET A 171 9.54 12.03 14.04
N LEU A 172 9.59 11.24 12.97
CA LEU A 172 10.56 11.46 11.88
C LEU A 172 10.23 12.74 11.10
N VAL A 173 8.95 12.99 10.84
CA VAL A 173 8.47 14.24 10.24
C VAL A 173 8.79 15.43 11.16
N ASP A 174 8.43 15.36 12.44
CA ASP A 174 8.77 16.42 13.41
C ASP A 174 10.28 16.65 13.52
N TYR A 175 11.09 15.60 13.37
CA TYR A 175 12.54 15.69 13.38
C TYR A 175 13.07 16.43 12.14
N GLN A 176 12.55 16.11 10.95
CA GLN A 176 12.89 16.77 9.69
C GLN A 176 12.49 18.25 9.67
N GLU A 177 11.31 18.56 10.19
CA GLU A 177 10.77 19.92 10.29
C GLU A 177 11.38 20.72 11.47
N HIS A 178 12.37 20.14 12.18
CA HIS A 178 13.01 20.74 13.35
C HIS A 178 12.02 21.16 14.47
N LEU A 179 10.92 20.42 14.62
CA LEU A 179 9.88 20.63 15.63
C LEU A 179 10.20 19.91 16.95
N LEU A 180 10.95 18.81 16.91
CA LEU A 180 11.44 18.14 18.12
C LEU A 180 12.45 19.03 18.86
N ARG A 181 12.39 19.01 20.20
CA ARG A 181 13.34 19.75 21.06
C ARG A 181 13.84 18.90 22.21
N GLY A 182 15.12 19.06 22.57
CA GLY A 182 15.68 18.53 23.80
C GLY A 182 15.87 17.00 23.76
N GLY A 183 15.29 16.29 24.73
CA GLY A 183 15.47 14.84 24.87
C GLY A 183 15.01 14.02 23.65
N PRO A 184 13.76 14.18 23.19
CA PRO A 184 13.25 13.47 22.00
C PRO A 184 14.09 13.69 20.73
N GLU A 185 14.53 14.92 20.48
CA GLU A 185 15.39 15.27 19.35
C GLU A 185 16.70 14.46 19.38
N LEU A 186 17.36 14.40 20.54
CA LEU A 186 18.62 13.67 20.71
C LEU A 186 18.44 12.15 20.59
N ILE A 187 17.30 11.61 21.02
CA ILE A 187 16.97 10.18 20.86
C ILE A 187 16.78 9.85 19.38
N VAL A 188 15.95 10.62 18.66
CA VAL A 188 15.69 10.40 17.23
C VAL A 188 16.97 10.62 16.42
N HIS A 189 17.73 11.67 16.70
CA HIS A 189 19.00 11.94 16.05
C HIS A 189 19.97 10.75 16.16
N ARG A 190 20.23 10.26 17.39
CA ARG A 190 21.09 9.08 17.61
C ARG A 190 20.57 7.82 16.93
N HIS A 191 19.24 7.66 16.85
CA HIS A 191 18.65 6.54 16.15
C HIS A 191 18.91 6.64 14.64
N VAL A 192 18.62 7.79 14.02
CA VAL A 192 18.82 8.05 12.58
C VAL A 192 20.29 7.90 12.18
N GLU A 193 21.23 8.29 13.05
CA GLU A 193 22.66 8.06 12.81
C GLU A 193 23.01 6.57 12.69
N ARG A 194 22.29 5.69 13.36
CA ARG A 194 22.59 4.25 13.43
C ARG A 194 21.69 3.39 12.54
N CYS A 195 20.47 3.83 12.28
CA CYS A 195 19.46 3.08 11.57
C CYS A 195 19.41 3.48 10.08
N PRO A 196 19.78 2.58 9.15
CA PRO A 196 19.75 2.89 7.72
C PRO A 196 18.32 3.12 7.20
N LEU A 197 17.31 2.44 7.75
CA LEU A 197 15.91 2.59 7.31
C LEU A 197 15.37 3.99 7.59
N CYS A 198 15.55 4.50 8.82
CA CYS A 198 15.10 5.85 9.15
C CYS A 198 15.86 6.93 8.36
N ARG A 199 17.14 6.69 8.06
CA ARG A 199 17.92 7.58 7.20
C ARG A 199 17.38 7.59 5.76
N GLN A 200 17.03 6.43 5.22
CA GLN A 200 16.43 6.32 3.90
C GLN A 200 15.06 7.00 3.86
N GLU A 201 14.22 6.79 4.87
CA GLU A 201 12.90 7.43 5.00
C GLU A 201 13.02 8.96 5.03
N LEU A 202 13.91 9.50 5.86
CA LEU A 202 14.20 10.93 5.88
C LEU A 202 14.77 11.43 4.55
N SER A 203 15.61 10.64 3.86
CA SER A 203 16.11 11.00 2.53
C SER A 203 15.00 11.07 1.48
N VAL A 204 13.99 10.20 1.56
CA VAL A 204 12.83 10.24 0.65
C VAL A 204 11.97 11.45 0.96
N MET A 205 11.69 11.73 2.23
CA MET A 205 10.94 12.92 2.63
C MET A 205 11.68 14.20 2.20
N GLN A 206 13.00 14.26 2.38
CA GLN A 206 13.81 15.40 1.93
C GLN A 206 13.77 15.55 0.40
N GLN A 207 13.76 14.45 -0.35
CA GLN A 207 13.59 14.52 -1.81
C GLN A 207 12.23 15.11 -2.18
N MET A 208 11.17 14.73 -1.48
CA MET A 208 9.83 15.28 -1.69
C MET A 208 9.76 16.78 -1.39
N ASP A 209 10.43 17.24 -0.33
CA ASP A 209 10.50 18.68 0.01
C ASP A 209 11.41 19.48 -0.95
N SER A 210 12.43 18.80 -1.51
CA SER A 210 13.36 19.43 -2.45
C SER A 210 12.79 19.59 -3.86
N LEU A 211 11.67 18.92 -4.15
CA LEU A 211 10.90 19.25 -5.33
C LEU A 211 10.54 20.73 -5.16
N PRO A 212 11.07 21.63 -6.01
CA PRO A 212 10.83 23.06 -5.84
C PRO A 212 9.33 23.21 -5.67
N ASP A 213 8.92 23.88 -4.60
CA ASP A 213 7.58 24.44 -4.46
C ASP A 213 7.33 25.12 -5.79
N ALA A 214 6.67 24.42 -6.70
CA ALA A 214 6.48 24.88 -8.04
C ALA A 214 5.63 26.11 -7.83
N ASP A 215 6.28 27.25 -8.00
CA ASP A 215 5.77 28.60 -7.81
C ASP A 215 4.27 28.57 -8.14
N ARG A 216 3.42 28.93 -7.15
CA ARG A 216 1.95 28.79 -7.16
C ARG A 216 1.28 29.65 -8.25
N GLY A 217 1.71 29.49 -9.47
CA GLY A 217 1.26 30.09 -10.70
C GLY A 217 0.67 29.00 -11.59
N SER A 218 -0.59 28.66 -11.35
CA SER A 218 -1.67 28.47 -12.34
C SER A 218 -1.42 27.75 -13.69
N PHE A 219 -0.35 26.99 -13.91
CA PHE A 219 -0.12 26.32 -15.20
C PHE A 219 -0.05 24.79 -15.15
N PHE A 220 0.14 24.19 -13.98
CA PHE A 220 0.10 22.74 -13.81
C PHE A 220 -0.96 22.38 -12.77
N ARG A 221 -2.17 22.03 -13.23
CA ARG A 221 -3.15 21.38 -12.37
C ARG A 221 -2.57 20.05 -11.90
N ARG A 222 -2.65 19.77 -10.60
CA ARG A 222 -2.25 18.46 -10.06
C ARG A 222 -3.10 17.38 -10.72
N LEU A 223 -2.48 16.44 -11.42
CA LEU A 223 -3.20 15.31 -12.01
C LEU A 223 -3.51 14.28 -10.93
N VAL A 224 -4.79 13.99 -10.71
CA VAL A 224 -5.25 13.03 -9.71
C VAL A 224 -6.09 11.96 -10.39
N GLU A 225 -5.70 10.69 -10.25
CA GLU A 225 -6.52 9.59 -10.76
C GLU A 225 -7.59 9.20 -9.75
N ALA A 226 -8.85 9.22 -10.19
CA ALA A 226 -9.96 8.78 -9.36
C ALA A 226 -10.15 7.27 -9.46
N ILE A 227 -10.28 6.62 -8.31
CA ILE A 227 -10.37 5.16 -8.19
C ILE A 227 -11.85 4.76 -8.14
N LEU A 228 -12.23 3.72 -8.87
CA LEU A 228 -13.57 3.16 -8.82
C LEU A 228 -13.84 2.58 -7.42
N TYR A 229 -14.83 3.14 -6.73
CA TYR A 229 -15.33 2.66 -5.46
C TYR A 229 -16.59 1.83 -5.70
N ILE A 230 -16.54 0.53 -5.42
CA ILE A 230 -17.70 -0.36 -5.47
C ILE A 230 -18.34 -0.31 -4.08
N PRO A 231 -19.46 0.42 -3.88
CA PRO A 231 -20.13 0.39 -2.59
C PRO A 231 -20.62 -1.03 -2.31
N GLY A 232 -20.55 -1.44 -1.04
CA GLY A 232 -21.18 -2.68 -0.59
C GLY A 232 -22.67 -2.75 -1.00
N PRO A 233 -23.29 -3.94 -0.98
CA PRO A 233 -24.64 -4.17 -1.51
C PRO A 233 -25.63 -3.15 -0.94
N LEU A 234 -26.09 -2.23 -1.78
CA LEU A 234 -27.10 -1.25 -1.41
C LEU A 234 -28.45 -1.95 -1.27
N ALA A 235 -29.23 -1.58 -0.25
CA ALA A 235 -30.53 -2.18 0.03
C ALA A 235 -31.63 -1.82 -0.99
N GLN A 236 -31.35 -0.97 -1.98
CA GLN A 236 -32.33 -0.52 -2.97
C GLN A 236 -31.78 -0.62 -4.40
N PRO A 237 -32.50 -1.29 -5.32
CA PRO A 237 -32.15 -1.30 -6.72
C PRO A 237 -32.41 0.09 -7.32
N VAL A 238 -31.34 0.81 -7.61
CA VAL A 238 -31.41 2.03 -8.44
C VAL A 238 -31.58 1.57 -9.90
N ARG A 239 -32.53 2.15 -10.64
CA ARG A 239 -32.64 1.88 -12.08
C ARG A 239 -31.46 2.55 -12.80
N GLY A 240 -30.67 1.75 -13.51
CA GLY A 240 -29.52 2.19 -14.29
C GLY A 240 -28.19 1.96 -13.58
N ASP A 241 -27.12 1.91 -14.36
CA ASP A 241 -25.78 1.67 -13.86
C ASP A 241 -25.27 2.94 -13.17
N THR A 242 -24.88 2.80 -11.90
CA THR A 242 -24.32 3.88 -11.09
C THR A 242 -22.90 3.51 -10.68
N TYR A 243 -21.94 4.34 -11.08
CA TYR A 243 -20.54 4.22 -10.73
C TYR A 243 -20.18 5.30 -9.71
N ARG A 244 -19.35 4.95 -8.73
CA ARG A 244 -18.80 5.90 -7.75
C ARG A 244 -17.29 5.89 -7.88
N TYR A 245 -16.69 7.06 -7.98
CA TYR A 245 -15.24 7.22 -8.01
C TYR A 245 -14.81 8.11 -6.86
N GLN A 246 -13.62 7.84 -6.31
CA GLN A 246 -13.06 8.55 -5.19
C GLN A 246 -11.68 9.11 -5.55
N ALA A 247 -11.49 10.39 -5.25
CA ALA A 247 -10.23 11.14 -5.23
C ALA A 247 -10.04 11.76 -3.83
N PRO A 248 -8.85 12.26 -3.45
CA PRO A 248 -8.55 12.74 -2.10
C PRO A 248 -9.56 13.76 -1.55
N HIS A 249 -10.05 14.66 -2.40
CA HIS A 249 -10.94 15.76 -2.01
C HIS A 249 -12.32 15.71 -2.66
N VAL A 250 -12.60 14.66 -3.45
CA VAL A 250 -13.81 14.60 -4.27
C VAL A 250 -14.33 13.16 -4.39
N HIS A 251 -15.64 13.02 -4.23
CA HIS A 251 -16.42 11.84 -4.62
C HIS A 251 -17.24 12.17 -5.87
N LEU A 252 -17.09 11.36 -6.91
CA LEU A 252 -17.82 11.50 -8.15
C LEU A 252 -18.85 10.37 -8.29
N HIS A 253 -20.12 10.73 -8.44
CA HIS A 253 -21.18 9.77 -8.74
C HIS A 253 -21.58 9.92 -10.20
N ILE A 254 -21.48 8.86 -11.00
CA ILE A 254 -21.86 8.84 -12.40
C ILE A 254 -23.02 7.87 -12.57
N SER A 255 -24.02 8.27 -13.33
CA SER A 255 -25.18 7.45 -13.70
C SER A 255 -25.34 7.44 -15.21
N LEU A 256 -25.55 6.26 -15.77
CA LEU A 256 -25.77 6.05 -17.20
C LEU A 256 -27.25 5.76 -17.47
N HIS A 257 -27.83 6.47 -18.43
CA HIS A 257 -29.22 6.29 -18.83
C HIS A 257 -29.31 6.07 -20.34
N HIS A 258 -29.95 4.98 -20.76
CA HIS A 258 -30.21 4.72 -22.18
C HIS A 258 -31.37 5.60 -22.68
N HIS A 259 -31.24 6.18 -23.87
CA HIS A 259 -32.35 6.90 -24.51
C HIS A 259 -33.34 5.91 -25.14
N ALA A 260 -34.62 6.00 -24.76
CA ALA A 260 -35.66 5.15 -25.35
C ALA A 260 -35.83 5.37 -26.86
N ASP A 261 -35.70 6.62 -27.33
CA ASP A 261 -35.98 7.00 -28.73
C ASP A 261 -34.78 6.88 -29.67
N MET A 262 -33.57 6.69 -29.12
CA MET A 262 -32.32 6.67 -29.89
C MET A 262 -31.49 5.45 -29.49
N PRO A 263 -31.56 4.33 -30.25
CA PRO A 263 -30.77 3.15 -29.94
C PRO A 263 -29.28 3.50 -29.95
N ARG A 264 -28.53 2.94 -28.99
CA ARG A 264 -27.08 3.16 -28.81
C ARG A 264 -26.67 4.59 -28.41
N ARG A 265 -27.61 5.41 -27.95
CA ARG A 265 -27.32 6.74 -27.38
C ARG A 265 -27.64 6.75 -25.89
N TRP A 266 -26.70 7.28 -25.13
CA TRP A 266 -26.72 7.32 -23.68
C TRP A 266 -26.69 8.77 -23.18
N THR A 267 -27.27 8.99 -22.01
CA THR A 267 -27.02 10.17 -21.19
C THR A 267 -26.12 9.79 -20.04
N VAL A 268 -24.96 10.44 -19.95
CA VAL A 268 -24.04 10.34 -18.81
C VAL A 268 -24.34 11.50 -17.89
N ARG A 269 -24.81 11.23 -16.68
CA ARG A 269 -25.06 12.26 -15.69
C ARG A 269 -24.17 12.05 -14.49
N GLY A 270 -23.47 13.07 -14.03
CA GLY A 270 -22.67 12.97 -12.82
C GLY A 270 -22.87 14.10 -11.82
N GLN A 271 -22.48 13.80 -10.59
CA GLN A 271 -22.51 14.69 -9.44
C GLN A 271 -21.17 14.64 -8.71
N VAL A 272 -20.65 15.81 -8.34
CA VAL A 272 -19.39 15.99 -7.62
C VAL A 272 -19.71 16.34 -6.17
N ARG A 273 -19.08 15.65 -5.21
CA ARG A 273 -19.27 15.87 -3.77
C ARG A 273 -17.94 15.90 -3.03
N SER A 274 -17.89 16.56 -1.88
CA SER A 274 -16.77 16.42 -0.96
C SER A 274 -16.83 15.07 -0.22
N PRO A 275 -15.75 14.65 0.45
CA PRO A 275 -15.76 13.46 1.31
C PRO A 275 -16.80 13.52 2.42
N GLN A 276 -17.18 14.73 2.86
CA GLN A 276 -18.25 14.98 3.84
C GLN A 276 -19.66 14.94 3.22
N GLY A 277 -19.77 14.65 1.91
CA GLY A 277 -21.03 14.55 1.18
C GLY A 277 -21.62 15.89 0.73
N LEU A 278 -20.92 17.01 0.95
CA LEU A 278 -21.33 18.35 0.52
C LEU A 278 -21.15 18.50 -0.99
N LEU A 279 -21.96 19.35 -1.62
CA LEU A 279 -21.82 19.63 -3.05
C LEU A 279 -20.68 20.61 -3.27
N ILE A 280 -19.68 20.21 -4.07
CA ILE A 280 -18.60 21.09 -4.54
C ILE A 280 -19.03 21.69 -5.87
N GLY A 281 -18.80 22.98 -6.09
CA GLY A 281 -18.92 23.45 -7.47
C GLY A 281 -18.38 24.81 -7.81
N ASP A 282 -17.91 25.62 -6.85
CA ASP A 282 -17.22 26.87 -7.19
C ASP A 282 -15.77 26.58 -7.63
N GLU A 283 -15.26 25.40 -7.28
CA GLU A 283 -13.93 24.91 -7.64
C GLU A 283 -13.91 24.16 -8.98
N VAL A 284 -15.08 23.84 -9.57
CA VAL A 284 -15.17 23.06 -10.81
C VAL A 284 -15.23 24.00 -12.01
N GLU A 285 -14.16 24.03 -12.78
CA GLU A 285 -13.99 24.92 -13.93
C GLU A 285 -14.55 24.30 -15.23
N GLY A 286 -14.57 22.97 -15.33
CA GLY A 286 -15.08 22.30 -16.51
C GLY A 286 -15.05 20.78 -16.42
N ILE A 287 -15.80 20.12 -17.29
CA ILE A 287 -15.84 18.66 -17.38
C ILE A 287 -15.73 18.24 -18.85
N LEU A 288 -14.78 17.36 -19.11
CA LEU A 288 -14.45 16.86 -20.45
C LEU A 288 -14.72 15.36 -20.51
N LEU A 289 -15.33 14.93 -21.60
CA LEU A 289 -15.50 13.52 -21.94
C LEU A 289 -14.79 13.25 -23.27
N ILE A 290 -13.71 12.46 -23.20
CA ILE A 290 -12.80 12.20 -24.31
C ILE A 290 -12.96 10.73 -24.73
N PRO A 291 -13.33 10.45 -25.99
CA PRO A 291 -13.37 9.07 -26.49
C PRO A 291 -11.96 8.49 -26.55
N LEU A 292 -11.80 7.23 -26.14
CA LEU A 292 -10.51 6.52 -26.18
C LEU A 292 -10.32 5.71 -27.48
N SER A 293 -11.37 5.50 -28.25
CA SER A 293 -11.29 4.88 -29.56
C SER A 293 -10.82 5.88 -30.62
N GLU A 294 -9.90 5.45 -31.49
CA GLU A 294 -9.50 6.20 -32.68
C GLU A 294 -10.69 6.31 -33.65
N GLY A 295 -11.44 7.41 -33.57
CA GLY A 295 -12.55 7.72 -34.46
C GLY A 295 -12.82 9.23 -34.49
N ASP A 296 -13.64 9.67 -35.45
CA ASP A 296 -13.98 11.10 -35.69
C ASP A 296 -14.84 11.75 -34.58
N GLU A 297 -15.03 11.10 -33.42
CA GLU A 297 -15.76 11.70 -32.31
C GLU A 297 -14.87 12.74 -31.63
N ALA A 298 -15.24 14.01 -31.78
CA ALA A 298 -14.57 15.10 -31.08
C ALA A 298 -14.80 15.02 -29.56
N GLU A 299 -13.82 15.53 -28.81
CA GLU A 299 -13.93 15.81 -27.39
C GLU A 299 -15.21 16.59 -27.08
N LYS A 300 -15.96 16.13 -26.08
CA LYS A 300 -17.17 16.82 -25.61
C LYS A 300 -16.86 17.55 -24.32
N GLN A 301 -17.02 18.86 -24.34
CA GLN A 301 -17.00 19.71 -23.15
C GLN A 301 -18.42 20.10 -22.77
N VAL A 302 -18.75 20.03 -21.48
CA VAL A 302 -20.03 20.51 -20.96
C VAL A 302 -19.76 21.59 -19.92
N GLU A 303 -20.52 22.68 -20.01
CA GLU A 303 -20.52 23.71 -18.98
C GLU A 303 -21.07 23.14 -17.67
N TRP A 304 -20.35 23.41 -16.59
CA TRP A 304 -20.77 23.01 -15.26
C TRP A 304 -22.03 23.78 -14.85
N SER A 305 -23.11 23.05 -14.54
CA SER A 305 -24.34 23.70 -14.09
C SER A 305 -24.21 24.09 -12.62
N GLU A 306 -23.81 25.33 -12.35
CA GLU A 306 -23.65 25.89 -11.00
C GLU A 306 -24.88 25.64 -10.11
N ASN A 307 -26.08 25.85 -10.66
CA ASN A 307 -27.35 25.71 -9.94
C ASN A 307 -27.68 24.28 -9.50
N ARG A 308 -27.21 23.27 -10.24
CA ARG A 308 -27.53 21.86 -9.96
C ARG A 308 -26.34 21.08 -9.42
N ARG A 309 -25.12 21.63 -9.51
CA ARG A 309 -23.87 20.96 -9.13
C ARG A 309 -23.78 19.56 -9.76
N THR A 310 -24.24 19.47 -11.02
CA THR A 310 -24.28 18.25 -11.82
C THR A 310 -23.91 18.56 -13.25
N PHE A 311 -23.35 17.58 -13.95
CA PHE A 311 -23.14 17.62 -15.38
C PHE A 311 -23.95 16.55 -16.09
N ALA A 312 -24.25 16.78 -17.36
CA ALA A 312 -24.92 15.81 -18.21
C ALA A 312 -24.37 15.88 -19.63
N PHE A 313 -23.80 14.78 -20.11
CA PHE A 313 -23.52 14.57 -21.53
C PHE A 313 -24.69 13.81 -22.14
N THR A 314 -25.39 14.41 -23.11
CA THR A 314 -26.51 13.76 -23.80
C THR A 314 -26.07 13.17 -25.14
N GLN A 315 -26.79 12.14 -25.59
CA GLN A 315 -26.54 11.50 -26.89
C GLN A 315 -25.09 10.99 -27.06
N VAL A 316 -24.49 10.50 -25.98
CA VAL A 316 -23.17 9.88 -26.01
C VAL A 316 -23.30 8.47 -26.62
N PRO A 317 -22.57 8.15 -27.70
CA PRO A 317 -22.61 6.80 -28.26
C PRO A 317 -21.96 5.79 -27.32
N ALA A 318 -22.30 4.52 -27.50
CA ALA A 318 -21.65 3.47 -26.74
C ALA A 318 -20.15 3.39 -27.04
N GLY A 319 -19.31 3.16 -26.03
CA GLY A 319 -17.86 3.10 -26.19
C GLY A 319 -17.05 3.33 -24.90
N LEU A 320 -15.73 3.40 -25.07
CA LEU A 320 -14.76 3.68 -24.01
C LEU A 320 -14.38 5.15 -23.98
N TYR A 321 -14.45 5.76 -22.80
CA TYR A 321 -14.17 7.18 -22.60
C TYR A 321 -13.25 7.43 -21.41
N GLN A 322 -12.52 8.53 -21.46
CA GLN A 322 -11.86 9.16 -20.34
C GLN A 322 -12.71 10.36 -19.88
N LEU A 323 -12.97 10.47 -18.58
CA LEU A 323 -13.62 11.64 -18.01
C LEU A 323 -12.59 12.47 -17.25
N ARG A 324 -12.56 13.78 -17.52
CA ARG A 324 -11.70 14.73 -16.81
C ARG A 324 -12.56 15.79 -16.14
N LEU A 325 -12.33 15.99 -14.85
CA LEU A 325 -12.92 17.04 -14.04
C LEU A 325 -11.84 18.07 -13.78
N LEU A 326 -11.99 19.25 -14.38
CA LEU A 326 -11.06 20.36 -14.26
C LEU A 326 -11.44 21.17 -13.03
N MET A 327 -10.55 21.23 -12.04
CA MET A 327 -10.69 22.06 -10.85
C MET A 327 -9.63 23.16 -10.83
N THR A 328 -9.79 24.11 -9.92
CA THR A 328 -8.85 25.25 -9.79
C THR A 328 -7.42 24.82 -9.50
N GLU A 329 -7.22 23.80 -8.65
CA GLU A 329 -5.87 23.34 -8.25
C GLU A 329 -5.52 21.95 -8.83
N GLU A 330 -6.51 21.16 -9.24
CA GLU A 330 -6.31 19.78 -9.68
C GLU A 330 -7.14 19.40 -10.92
N GLU A 331 -6.65 18.42 -11.67
CA GLU A 331 -7.37 17.75 -12.75
C GLU A 331 -7.61 16.32 -12.30
N ILE A 332 -8.87 16.00 -12.01
CA ILE A 332 -9.26 14.65 -11.63
C ILE A 332 -9.57 13.86 -12.90
N VAL A 333 -8.89 12.73 -13.09
CA VAL A 333 -9.01 11.86 -14.26
C VAL A 333 -9.58 10.51 -13.87
N ILE A 334 -10.63 10.11 -14.58
CA ILE A 334 -11.06 8.71 -14.66
C ILE A 334 -10.61 8.18 -16.01
N ARG A 335 -9.56 7.35 -16.00
CA ARG A 335 -8.91 6.89 -17.23
C ARG A 335 -9.83 6.15 -18.18
N LYS A 336 -10.76 5.36 -17.64
CA LYS A 336 -11.58 4.45 -18.44
C LYS A 336 -12.97 4.30 -17.84
N ILE A 337 -13.98 4.71 -18.60
CA ILE A 337 -15.39 4.53 -18.33
C ILE A 337 -16.00 3.85 -19.56
N MET A 338 -16.70 2.74 -19.33
CA MET A 338 -17.53 2.12 -20.37
C MET A 338 -18.90 2.79 -20.36
N ILE A 339 -19.34 3.26 -21.51
CA ILE A 339 -20.68 3.80 -21.71
C ILE A 339 -21.42 2.85 -22.63
N GLY A 340 -22.39 2.11 -22.10
CA GLY A 340 -23.13 1.08 -22.84
C GLY A 340 -22.29 -0.08 -23.33
N ASP A 341 -22.94 -1.06 -23.96
CA ASP A 341 -22.29 -2.24 -24.52
C ASP A 341 -21.84 -1.98 -25.97
N THR A 342 -20.62 -2.43 -26.32
CA THR A 342 -20.00 -2.24 -27.64
C THR A 342 -20.36 -3.34 -28.65
N GLU A 343 -21.59 -3.87 -28.61
CA GLU A 343 -22.03 -4.98 -29.49
C GLU A 343 -22.11 -4.66 -30.99
#